data_AF-A0A7K0U8V4-F1
#
_entry.id   AF-A0A7K0U8V4-F1
#
_cell.length_a   1.000
_cell.length_b   1.000
_cell.length_c   1.000
_cell.angle_alpha   90.00
_cell.angle_beta   90.00
_cell.angle_gamma   90.00
#
_symmetry.space_group_name_H-M   'P 1'
#
loop_
_entity.id
_entity.type
_entity.pdbx_description
1 polymer ?
#
loop_
_entity_poly.entity_id
_entity_poly.type
_entity_poly.pdbx_seq_one_letter_code
_entity_poly.pdbx_strand_id
1 'polypeptide(L)'
;MIPLVYLISTAFLITFLGISTSRADPAPSVFTFNGSGYGHGVGMSQIGARGQALEGKSAIDILNYYYPGTSVISQSDTQTIRVNIGHLQSSAEFSLLKETGSFQLLKGDLQIGAIGSEIGSYIRDIKVNFLLFGNTIIPQLTSPTAKFAAINGETSWTLRWSPDAVINSKITTQAMQLKYGQINLKLVQTSAGPKLEITNSLKIHDEYLWGIGEVPSSWPAAALEAQAIASRTYALNKINTVKKDCDCNVYATTADQNFVGYSKESEAIYGILWKAAVTRTSSDSSTSLIVSYNNKPAATYFFSSSAGATQNVTEVWGGTIPYLTGVLDPWSLDTKINPRYYIWQRELSQSAMASAFGLPDVISYQVLSRTKTGSVRAISAISSTGKSAALSGEVFRSKTKLPSTWFDLPTPAEIDALADICVIPNRKFIYQRNLC
;
A
#
# COMPACT_ATOMS: atom_id res chain seq x y z
N MET A 1 45.36 -82.58 -53.91
CA MET A 1 44.04 -82.50 -53.25
C MET A 1 44.24 -82.65 -51.75
N ILE A 2 44.29 -81.54 -51.01
CA ILE A 2 44.34 -81.46 -49.53
C ILE A 2 43.45 -80.26 -49.16
N PRO A 3 42.52 -80.37 -48.20
CA PRO A 3 41.37 -79.47 -48.10
C PRO A 3 41.62 -78.18 -47.31
N LEU A 4 40.80 -77.19 -47.64
CA LEU A 4 40.73 -75.83 -47.14
C LEU A 4 40.17 -75.79 -45.70
N VAL A 5 40.84 -75.07 -44.79
CA VAL A 5 40.38 -74.79 -43.42
C VAL A 5 39.56 -73.50 -43.41
N TYR A 6 38.31 -73.54 -42.98
CA TYR A 6 37.48 -72.35 -42.73
C TYR A 6 37.57 -71.93 -41.26
N LEU A 7 38.05 -70.71 -41.00
CA LEU A 7 37.93 -70.05 -39.70
C LEU A 7 36.51 -69.45 -39.56
N ILE A 8 35.77 -69.87 -38.54
CA ILE A 8 34.50 -69.24 -38.13
C ILE A 8 34.84 -68.13 -37.13
N SER A 9 34.68 -66.87 -37.55
CA SER A 9 34.75 -65.70 -36.65
C SER A 9 33.38 -65.45 -36.04
N THR A 10 33.25 -65.57 -34.72
CA THR A 10 32.04 -65.23 -33.97
C THR A 10 32.10 -63.75 -33.57
N ALA A 11 31.29 -62.91 -34.21
CA ALA A 11 31.12 -61.52 -33.84
C ALA A 11 30.13 -61.40 -32.67
N PHE A 12 30.61 -60.95 -31.50
CA PHE A 12 29.77 -60.60 -30.35
C PHE A 12 29.16 -59.21 -30.58
N LEU A 13 27.84 -59.15 -30.77
CA LEU A 13 27.11 -57.89 -30.93
C LEU A 13 26.82 -57.29 -29.54
N ILE A 14 27.64 -56.33 -29.10
CA ILE A 14 27.38 -55.58 -27.86
C ILE A 14 26.25 -54.59 -28.14
N THR A 15 25.07 -54.86 -27.60
CA THR A 15 23.93 -53.92 -27.63
C THR A 15 24.20 -52.83 -26.60
N PHE A 16 24.62 -51.65 -27.04
CA PHE A 16 24.63 -50.45 -26.20
C PHE A 16 23.18 -50.06 -25.90
N LEU A 17 22.72 -50.37 -24.68
CA LEU A 17 21.55 -49.71 -24.10
C LEU A 17 21.89 -48.22 -23.98
N GLY A 18 21.31 -47.41 -24.88
CA GLY A 18 21.43 -45.96 -24.84
C GLY A 18 20.88 -45.45 -23.51
N ILE A 19 21.79 -45.10 -22.59
CA ILE A 19 21.45 -44.33 -21.41
C ILE A 19 20.99 -42.97 -21.94
N SER A 20 19.68 -42.75 -21.97
CA SER A 20 19.13 -41.41 -22.16
C SER A 20 19.61 -40.59 -20.98
N THR A 21 20.59 -39.72 -21.22
CA THR A 21 20.95 -38.69 -20.25
C THR A 21 19.71 -37.82 -20.10
N SER A 22 19.05 -37.90 -18.95
CA SER A 22 18.02 -36.94 -18.57
C SER A 22 18.71 -35.58 -18.44
N ARG A 23 18.72 -34.83 -19.54
CA ARG A 23 19.17 -33.45 -19.52
C ARG A 23 18.11 -32.71 -18.71
N ALA A 24 18.44 -32.36 -17.47
CA ALA A 24 17.59 -31.50 -16.66
C ALA A 24 17.32 -30.23 -17.48
N ASP A 25 16.04 -29.92 -17.72
CA ASP A 25 15.68 -28.70 -18.41
C ASP A 25 16.31 -27.52 -17.64
N PRO A 26 16.97 -26.60 -18.35
CA PRO A 26 17.55 -25.44 -17.69
C PRO A 26 16.44 -24.68 -16.97
N ALA A 27 16.75 -24.19 -15.77
CA ALA A 27 15.80 -23.38 -14.99
C ALA A 27 15.24 -22.24 -15.88
N PRO A 28 13.91 -22.02 -15.89
CA PRO A 28 13.31 -20.97 -16.70
C PRO A 28 13.95 -19.61 -16.43
N SER A 29 14.25 -18.85 -17.49
CA SER A 29 14.76 -17.48 -17.35
C SER A 29 13.67 -16.52 -16.87
N VAL A 30 12.40 -16.82 -17.20
CA VAL A 30 11.22 -15.99 -16.93
C VAL A 30 10.03 -16.88 -16.55
N PHE A 31 9.17 -16.33 -15.68
CA PHE A 31 7.90 -16.91 -15.27
C PHE A 31 6.77 -15.92 -15.56
N THR A 32 5.82 -16.31 -16.41
CA THR A 32 4.67 -15.47 -16.78
C THR A 32 3.48 -15.75 -15.86
N PHE A 33 2.89 -14.69 -15.33
CA PHE A 33 1.71 -14.71 -14.48
C PHE A 33 0.58 -13.92 -15.12
N ASN A 34 -0.55 -14.56 -15.34
CA ASN A 34 -1.81 -13.90 -15.66
C ASN A 34 -2.63 -13.77 -14.37
N GLY A 35 -3.20 -12.59 -14.15
CA GLY A 35 -3.94 -12.31 -12.93
C GLY A 35 -4.96 -11.19 -13.07
N SER A 36 -5.59 -10.86 -11.96
CA SER A 36 -6.60 -9.81 -11.84
C SER A 36 -6.47 -9.09 -10.49
N GLY A 37 -7.10 -7.93 -10.31
CA GLY A 37 -7.07 -7.20 -9.04
C GLY A 37 -5.74 -6.51 -8.72
N TYR A 38 -5.77 -5.68 -7.68
CA TYR A 38 -4.61 -4.96 -7.18
C TYR A 38 -4.76 -4.68 -5.68
N GLY A 39 -3.77 -5.12 -4.90
CA GLY A 39 -3.75 -5.00 -3.45
C GLY A 39 -4.02 -6.30 -2.70
N HIS A 40 -4.25 -6.19 -1.39
CA HIS A 40 -4.29 -7.32 -0.46
C HIS A 40 -5.66 -8.02 -0.38
N GLY A 41 -6.71 -7.44 -0.95
CA GLY A 41 -8.02 -8.10 -1.08
C GLY A 41 -8.97 -8.02 0.12
N VAL A 42 -8.58 -7.44 1.27
CA VAL A 42 -9.38 -7.46 2.51
C VAL A 42 -10.10 -6.12 2.73
N GLY A 43 -11.39 -6.16 3.07
CA GLY A 43 -12.20 -4.95 3.32
C GLY A 43 -12.72 -4.30 2.04
N MET A 44 -12.75 -2.96 1.98
CA MET A 44 -13.38 -2.24 0.87
C MET A 44 -12.52 -2.23 -0.40
N SER A 45 -13.08 -2.70 -1.52
CA SER A 45 -12.50 -2.44 -2.84
C SER A 45 -12.82 -1.02 -3.28
N GLN A 46 -11.80 -0.23 -3.61
CA GLN A 46 -11.95 1.14 -4.10
C GLN A 46 -12.64 1.18 -5.47
N ILE A 47 -12.25 0.30 -6.39
CA ILE A 47 -12.93 0.14 -7.68
C ILE A 47 -14.37 -0.34 -7.49
N GLY A 48 -14.58 -1.28 -6.57
CA GLY A 48 -15.92 -1.74 -6.23
C GLY A 48 -16.82 -0.64 -5.68
N ALA A 49 -16.31 0.16 -4.74
CA ALA A 49 -16.98 1.35 -4.21
C ALA A 49 -17.29 2.38 -5.31
N ARG A 50 -16.37 2.59 -6.26
CA ARG A 50 -16.62 3.43 -7.43
C ARG A 50 -17.77 2.89 -8.28
N GLY A 51 -17.81 1.58 -8.55
CA GLY A 51 -18.87 0.95 -9.32
C GLY A 51 -20.24 1.08 -8.65
N GLN A 52 -20.32 0.78 -7.35
CA GLN A 52 -21.54 0.98 -6.57
C GLN A 52 -22.01 2.45 -6.57
N ALA A 53 -21.07 3.40 -6.44
CA ALA A 53 -21.42 4.82 -6.49
C ALA A 53 -21.95 5.25 -7.87
N LEU A 54 -21.43 4.67 -8.97
CA LEU A 54 -21.96 4.89 -10.33
C LEU A 54 -23.38 4.31 -10.51
N GLU A 55 -23.75 3.30 -9.74
CA GLU A 55 -25.11 2.76 -9.66
C GLU A 55 -26.02 3.52 -8.68
N GLY A 56 -25.54 4.63 -8.11
CA GLY A 56 -26.32 5.49 -7.22
C GLY A 56 -26.39 5.03 -5.76
N LYS A 57 -25.54 4.08 -5.34
CA LYS A 57 -25.42 3.72 -3.92
C LYS A 57 -24.83 4.86 -3.10
N SER A 58 -25.32 5.03 -1.87
CA SER A 58 -24.76 6.00 -0.93
C SER A 58 -23.43 5.51 -0.34
N ALA A 59 -22.67 6.42 0.27
CA ALA A 59 -21.44 6.05 0.98
C ALA A 59 -21.69 5.03 2.11
N ILE A 60 -22.82 5.17 2.80
CA ILE A 60 -23.23 4.26 3.88
C ILE A 60 -23.56 2.87 3.32
N ASP A 61 -24.26 2.77 2.19
CA ASP A 61 -24.55 1.49 1.53
C ASP A 61 -23.25 0.78 1.14
N ILE A 62 -22.31 1.52 0.54
CA ILE A 62 -21.01 1.00 0.13
C ILE A 62 -20.23 0.45 1.34
N LEU A 63 -20.17 1.20 2.44
CA LEU A 63 -19.43 0.79 3.63
C LEU A 63 -20.09 -0.41 4.32
N ASN A 64 -21.41 -0.42 4.47
CA ASN A 64 -22.14 -1.54 5.05
C ASN A 64 -21.99 -2.82 4.21
N TYR A 65 -21.82 -2.68 2.89
CA TYR A 65 -21.57 -3.81 1.99
C TYR A 65 -20.18 -4.43 2.22
N TYR A 66 -19.13 -3.62 2.28
CA TYR A 66 -17.75 -4.11 2.42
C TYR A 66 -17.33 -4.41 3.86
N TYR A 67 -18.08 -3.92 4.84
CA TYR A 67 -17.87 -4.16 6.27
C TYR A 67 -19.15 -4.70 6.92
N PRO A 68 -19.64 -5.89 6.53
CA PRO A 68 -20.91 -6.42 7.01
C PRO A 68 -20.93 -6.58 8.53
N GLY A 69 -22.05 -6.24 9.17
CA GLY A 69 -22.20 -6.29 10.62
C GLY A 69 -21.58 -5.11 11.37
N THR A 70 -21.07 -4.10 10.66
CA THR A 70 -20.73 -2.79 11.22
C THR A 70 -21.88 -1.80 11.07
N SER A 71 -21.72 -0.58 11.58
CA SER A 71 -22.67 0.51 11.38
C SER A 71 -21.93 1.82 11.20
N VAL A 72 -22.42 2.70 10.33
CA VAL A 72 -21.89 4.07 10.21
C VAL A 72 -22.55 4.95 11.25
N ILE A 73 -21.77 5.50 12.18
CA ILE A 73 -22.25 6.38 13.26
C ILE A 73 -21.43 7.67 13.29
N SER A 74 -21.96 8.70 13.94
CA SER A 74 -21.18 9.90 14.27
C SER A 74 -20.41 9.70 15.57
N GLN A 75 -19.11 10.01 15.57
CA GLN A 75 -18.24 9.93 16.74
C GLN A 75 -17.23 11.08 16.72
N SER A 76 -16.73 11.46 17.91
CA SER A 76 -15.67 12.46 18.03
C SER A 76 -14.37 12.03 17.34
N ASP A 77 -13.80 12.93 16.54
CA ASP A 77 -12.58 12.75 15.77
C ASP A 77 -11.60 13.93 15.90
N THR A 78 -11.68 14.66 17.02
CA THR A 78 -10.83 15.85 17.29
C THR A 78 -9.39 15.51 17.69
N GLN A 79 -9.01 14.23 17.66
CA GLN A 79 -7.67 13.79 18.06
C GLN A 79 -6.62 14.19 17.02
N THR A 80 -5.39 14.35 17.50
CA THR A 80 -4.23 14.64 16.65
C THR A 80 -3.51 13.35 16.28
N ILE A 81 -3.29 13.12 15.00
CA ILE A 81 -2.53 12.00 14.47
C ILE A 81 -1.11 12.43 14.07
N ARG A 82 -0.11 11.60 14.40
CA ARG A 82 1.27 11.75 13.91
C ARG A 82 1.46 10.90 12.66
N VAL A 83 1.64 11.56 11.53
CA VAL A 83 1.91 10.91 10.24
C VAL A 83 3.40 10.96 9.95
N ASN A 84 4.07 9.81 9.84
CA ASN A 84 5.48 9.77 9.44
C ASN A 84 5.63 10.08 7.96
N ILE A 85 6.28 11.20 7.66
CA ILE A 85 6.57 11.69 6.30
C ILE A 85 8.06 11.53 5.95
N GLY A 86 8.85 10.94 6.85
CA GLY A 86 10.29 10.76 6.69
C GLY A 86 10.83 9.79 7.73
N HIS A 87 10.94 8.52 7.33
CA HIS A 87 11.40 7.43 8.19
C HIS A 87 12.91 7.21 8.07
N LEU A 88 13.61 7.08 9.20
CA LEU A 88 15.05 6.82 9.29
C LEU A 88 15.93 7.74 8.42
N GLN A 89 15.65 9.03 8.45
CA GLN A 89 16.32 10.04 7.64
C GLN A 89 17.64 10.49 8.25
N SER A 90 18.50 11.11 7.44
CA SER A 90 19.73 11.77 7.90
C SER A 90 19.61 13.30 7.92
N SER A 91 18.69 13.84 7.13
CA SER A 91 18.42 15.28 7.07
C SER A 91 17.01 15.58 6.56
N ALA A 92 16.59 16.83 6.74
CA ALA A 92 15.32 17.35 6.23
C ALA A 92 15.42 18.86 5.99
N GLU A 93 14.91 19.35 4.87
CA GLU A 93 14.82 20.78 4.59
C GLU A 93 13.35 21.23 4.55
N PHE A 94 13.07 22.39 5.13
CA PHE A 94 11.76 23.04 5.08
C PHE A 94 11.89 24.51 4.66
N SER A 95 10.93 24.99 3.87
CA SER A 95 10.87 26.38 3.40
C SER A 95 9.43 26.80 3.09
N LEU A 96 9.18 28.11 3.04
CA LEU A 96 7.88 28.64 2.65
C LEU A 96 7.68 28.49 1.13
N LEU A 97 6.56 27.89 0.73
CA LEU A 97 6.14 27.89 -0.66
C LEU A 97 5.78 29.31 -1.09
N LYS A 98 6.40 29.78 -2.17
CA LYS A 98 6.20 31.13 -2.72
C LYS A 98 6.39 32.24 -1.68
N GLU A 99 7.24 32.00 -0.67
CA GLU A 99 7.61 33.02 0.31
C GLU A 99 6.44 33.63 1.09
N THR A 100 5.30 32.92 1.15
CA THR A 100 4.05 33.39 1.75
C THR A 100 3.93 32.95 3.21
N GLY A 101 3.61 33.90 4.09
CA GLY A 101 3.45 33.67 5.52
C GLY A 101 4.79 33.60 6.28
N SER A 102 4.82 32.82 7.36
CA SER A 102 5.98 32.65 8.23
C SER A 102 6.06 31.23 8.79
N PHE A 103 7.25 30.81 9.22
CA PHE A 103 7.42 29.61 10.04
C PHE A 103 8.19 29.91 11.32
N GLN A 104 7.90 29.15 12.37
CA GLN A 104 8.50 29.27 13.69
C GLN A 104 9.28 28.01 14.02
N LEU A 105 10.49 28.17 14.53
CA LEU A 105 11.34 27.08 15.00
C LEU A 105 11.32 27.02 16.53
N LEU A 106 10.90 25.89 17.09
CA LEU A 106 10.81 25.68 18.53
C LEU A 106 11.60 24.45 18.98
N LYS A 107 12.23 24.53 20.16
CA LYS A 107 12.89 23.39 20.78
C LYS A 107 11.88 22.35 21.28
N GLY A 108 12.23 21.08 21.14
CA GLY A 108 11.49 19.96 21.72
C GLY A 108 10.42 19.35 20.81
N ASP A 109 9.91 18.18 21.23
CA ASP A 109 8.77 17.47 20.63
C ASP A 109 7.46 17.99 21.24
N LEU A 110 6.94 19.08 20.69
CA LEU A 110 5.76 19.76 21.22
C LEU A 110 4.48 19.17 20.65
N GLN A 111 3.42 19.12 21.45
CA GLN A 111 2.07 18.83 20.95
C GLN A 111 1.49 20.06 20.24
N ILE A 112 0.46 19.87 19.40
CA ILE A 112 -0.26 20.99 18.78
C ILE A 112 -0.81 21.92 19.86
N GLY A 113 -0.55 23.23 19.71
CA GLY A 113 -1.01 24.26 20.66
C GLY A 113 -0.18 24.41 21.93
N ALA A 114 0.78 23.51 22.22
CA ALA A 114 1.65 23.65 23.39
C ALA A 114 2.58 24.87 23.25
N ILE A 115 2.81 25.60 24.33
CA ILE A 115 3.80 26.68 24.38
C ILE A 115 5.19 26.03 24.48
N GLY A 116 6.14 26.50 23.67
CA GLY A 116 7.51 25.99 23.65
C GLY A 116 8.55 27.09 23.55
N SER A 117 9.81 26.74 23.75
CA SER A 117 10.94 27.68 23.64
C SER A 117 11.24 27.98 22.18
N GLU A 118 10.73 29.11 21.69
CA GLU A 118 10.96 29.59 20.33
C GLU A 118 12.41 30.08 20.17
N ILE A 119 13.04 29.66 19.07
CA ILE A 119 14.34 30.19 18.63
C ILE A 119 14.14 31.41 17.74
N GLY A 120 13.12 31.38 16.89
CA GLY A 120 12.72 32.51 16.08
C GLY A 120 11.59 32.19 15.11
N SER A 121 11.07 33.27 14.54
CA SER A 121 10.09 33.29 13.46
C SER A 121 10.75 33.82 12.18
N TYR A 122 10.53 33.14 11.06
CA TYR A 122 11.22 33.36 9.80
C TYR A 122 10.23 33.53 8.65
N ILE A 123 10.61 34.35 7.67
CA ILE A 123 9.78 34.77 6.54
C ILE A 123 10.58 34.71 5.23
N ARG A 124 9.91 34.91 4.10
CA ARG A 124 10.52 35.05 2.76
C ARG A 124 11.32 33.81 2.33
N ASP A 125 12.55 34.01 1.89
CA ASP A 125 13.44 33.03 1.26
C ASP A 125 14.24 32.17 2.25
N ILE A 126 13.98 32.32 3.56
CA ILE A 126 14.67 31.56 4.60
C ILE A 126 14.26 30.08 4.52
N LYS A 127 15.27 29.22 4.58
CA LYS A 127 15.11 27.76 4.69
C LYS A 127 15.74 27.27 5.97
N VAL A 128 15.17 26.22 6.55
CA VAL A 128 15.78 25.48 7.66
C VAL A 128 16.15 24.07 7.19
N ASN A 129 17.42 23.72 7.33
CA ASN A 129 17.94 22.38 7.10
C ASN A 129 18.28 21.74 8.44
N PHE A 130 17.63 20.63 8.76
CA PHE A 130 17.93 19.84 9.95
C PHE A 130 18.92 18.75 9.58
N LEU A 131 20.09 18.79 10.23
CA LEU A 131 21.18 17.84 10.01
C LEU A 131 21.40 17.02 11.28
N LEU A 132 21.59 15.71 11.13
CA LEU A 132 22.09 14.88 12.23
C LEU A 132 23.60 15.07 12.40
N PHE A 133 24.02 15.40 13.61
CA PHE A 133 25.42 15.43 14.01
C PHE A 133 25.59 14.80 15.40
N GLY A 134 26.29 13.67 15.45
CA GLY A 134 26.35 12.84 16.65
C GLY A 134 24.94 12.44 17.10
N ASN A 135 24.63 12.69 18.37
CA ASN A 135 23.32 12.40 18.98
C ASN A 135 22.41 13.64 19.07
N THR A 136 22.58 14.60 18.16
CA THR A 136 21.74 15.80 18.10
C THR A 136 21.28 16.11 16.69
N ILE A 137 20.14 16.77 16.59
CA ILE A 137 19.61 17.39 15.39
C ILE A 137 19.99 18.87 15.45
N ILE A 138 20.74 19.33 14.47
CA ILE A 138 21.20 20.71 14.35
C ILE A 138 20.38 21.41 13.25
N PRO A 139 19.56 22.42 13.59
CA PRO A 139 18.94 23.28 12.59
C PRO A 139 19.97 24.27 12.04
N GLN A 140 20.05 24.36 10.71
CA GLN A 140 20.85 25.33 9.98
C GLN A 140 19.94 26.19 9.12
N LEU A 141 19.89 27.49 9.41
CA LEU A 141 19.15 28.46 8.60
C LEU A 141 20.01 28.93 7.43
N THR A 142 19.38 29.10 6.27
CA THR A 142 20.04 29.59 5.06
C THR A 142 19.13 30.57 4.31
N SER A 143 19.72 31.56 3.65
CA SER A 143 19.07 32.45 2.69
C SER A 143 20.11 32.84 1.63
N PRO A 144 19.73 33.04 0.36
CA PRO A 144 20.59 33.65 -0.66
C PRO A 144 21.25 34.96 -0.23
N THR A 145 20.60 35.72 0.66
CA THR A 145 21.01 37.09 1.00
C THR A 145 21.49 37.27 2.45
N ALA A 146 21.41 36.23 3.29
CA ALA A 146 21.79 36.32 4.71
C ALA A 146 22.62 35.12 5.18
N LYS A 147 23.57 35.39 6.09
CA LYS A 147 24.35 34.37 6.81
C LYS A 147 23.80 34.21 8.23
N PHE A 148 23.52 32.98 8.63
CA PHE A 148 23.03 32.65 9.96
C PHE A 148 24.08 31.86 10.75
N ALA A 149 24.15 32.11 12.06
CA ALA A 149 24.93 31.29 12.96
C ALA A 149 24.29 29.89 13.12
N ALA A 150 25.10 28.90 13.45
CA ALA A 150 24.60 27.57 13.78
C ALA A 150 23.75 27.61 15.06
N ILE A 151 22.61 26.91 15.04
CA ILE A 151 21.75 26.76 16.22
C ILE A 151 22.22 25.53 16.99
N ASN A 152 22.32 25.62 18.31
CA ASN A 152 22.70 24.48 19.16
C ASN A 152 21.77 23.30 18.94
N GLY A 153 22.33 22.10 18.81
CA GLY A 153 21.56 20.88 18.53
C GLY A 153 20.74 20.40 19.73
N GLU A 154 19.61 19.77 19.42
CA GLU A 154 18.69 19.14 20.39
C GLU A 154 18.29 17.74 19.89
N THR A 155 17.71 16.90 20.73
CA THR A 155 17.21 15.57 20.31
C THR A 155 15.84 15.63 19.62
N SER A 156 15.15 16.77 19.71
CA SER A 156 13.86 16.99 19.05
C SER A 156 13.59 18.47 18.77
N TRP A 157 12.84 18.72 17.70
CA TRP A 157 12.44 20.04 17.23
C TRP A 157 11.00 20.05 16.76
N THR A 158 10.36 21.22 16.87
CA THR A 158 9.04 21.48 16.31
C THR A 158 9.10 22.65 15.35
N LEU A 159 8.48 22.50 14.18
CA LEU A 159 8.28 23.56 13.19
C LEU A 159 6.78 23.85 13.08
N ARG A 160 6.39 25.12 13.28
CA ARG A 160 5.02 25.61 13.07
C ARG A 160 5.02 26.68 12.00
N TRP A 161 3.86 26.98 11.42
CA TRP A 161 3.75 28.03 10.42
C TRP A 161 2.42 28.76 10.51
N SER A 162 2.38 29.95 9.93
CA SER A 162 1.17 30.78 9.91
C SER A 162 0.09 30.16 9.01
N PRO A 163 -1.21 30.36 9.30
CA PRO A 163 -2.30 29.70 8.57
C PRO A 163 -2.34 29.98 7.06
N ASP A 164 -1.78 31.09 6.61
CA ASP A 164 -1.65 31.48 5.19
C ASP A 164 -0.48 30.79 4.48
N ALA A 165 0.51 30.28 5.21
CA ALA A 165 1.69 29.61 4.66
C ALA A 165 1.36 28.19 4.14
N VAL A 166 2.21 27.72 3.22
CA VAL A 166 2.37 26.31 2.85
C VAL A 166 3.86 26.01 2.96
N ILE A 167 4.23 24.90 3.59
CA ILE A 167 5.62 24.48 3.75
C ILE A 167 5.99 23.50 2.65
N ASN A 168 7.05 23.80 1.90
CA ASN A 168 7.75 22.81 1.09
C ASN A 168 8.70 22.02 1.99
N SER A 169 8.57 20.69 1.99
CA SER A 169 9.54 19.79 2.57
C SER A 169 10.39 19.13 1.48
N LYS A 170 11.67 18.91 1.78
CA LYS A 170 12.55 18.06 0.97
C LYS A 170 13.22 17.07 1.90
N ILE A 171 12.73 15.83 1.85
CA ILE A 171 13.17 14.72 2.70
C ILE A 171 13.65 13.61 1.76
N THR A 172 14.98 13.43 1.68
CA THR A 172 15.66 12.57 0.70
C THR A 172 15.08 12.64 -0.72
N THR A 173 14.21 11.69 -1.10
CA THR A 173 13.68 11.50 -2.46
C THR A 173 12.23 11.98 -2.63
N GLN A 174 11.58 12.44 -1.56
CA GLN A 174 10.19 12.87 -1.59
C GLN A 174 10.07 14.33 -1.15
N ALA A 175 9.54 15.15 -2.04
CA ALA A 175 9.11 16.49 -1.70
C ALA A 175 7.61 16.46 -1.41
N MET A 176 7.20 17.14 -0.34
CA MET A 176 5.79 17.25 0.02
C MET A 176 5.46 18.72 0.33
N GLN A 177 4.26 19.14 -0.05
CA GLN A 177 3.72 20.43 0.37
C GLN A 177 2.78 20.22 1.56
N LEU A 178 2.92 21.04 2.59
CA LEU A 178 2.22 20.89 3.85
C LEU A 178 1.50 22.19 4.20
N LYS A 179 0.17 22.15 4.23
CA LYS A 179 -0.67 23.32 4.55
C LYS A 179 -1.06 23.37 6.02
N TYR A 180 -1.19 22.20 6.65
CA TYR A 180 -1.82 22.06 7.96
C TYR A 180 -0.94 21.35 8.99
N GLY A 181 -1.27 21.55 10.25
CA GLY A 181 -0.59 20.92 11.37
C GLY A 181 0.76 21.56 11.70
N GLN A 182 1.68 20.73 12.19
CA GLN A 182 3.06 21.10 12.49
C GLN A 182 4.00 19.94 12.15
N ILE A 183 5.30 20.21 12.04
CA ILE A 183 6.31 19.16 11.92
C ILE A 183 6.98 18.93 13.27
N ASN A 184 7.10 17.65 13.64
CA ASN A 184 7.91 17.18 14.74
C ASN A 184 9.09 16.38 14.17
N LEU A 185 10.29 16.73 14.59
CA LEU A 185 11.54 16.05 14.27
C LEU A 185 12.05 15.39 15.54
N LYS A 186 12.38 14.10 15.47
CA LYS A 186 12.88 13.37 16.64
C LYS A 186 14.01 12.44 16.27
N LEU A 187 15.06 12.47 17.10
CA LEU A 187 16.16 11.55 17.00
C LEU A 187 15.76 10.19 17.57
N VAL A 188 16.00 9.13 16.80
CA VAL A 188 15.86 7.75 17.23
C VAL A 188 17.18 7.01 17.08
N GLN A 189 17.43 6.05 17.97
CA GLN A 189 18.63 5.21 17.92
C GLN A 189 18.33 3.91 17.18
N THR A 190 19.17 3.56 16.20
CA THR A 190 19.10 2.29 15.48
C THR A 190 20.40 1.51 15.59
N SER A 191 20.39 0.24 15.18
CA SER A 191 21.62 -0.56 15.05
C SER A 191 22.63 0.04 14.06
N ALA A 192 22.17 0.85 13.10
CA ALA A 192 23.01 1.55 12.12
C ALA A 192 23.42 2.97 12.58
N GLY A 193 23.11 3.36 13.82
CA GLY A 193 23.38 4.67 14.39
C GLY A 193 22.13 5.57 14.52
N PRO A 194 22.30 6.84 14.94
CA PRO A 194 21.21 7.78 15.11
C PRO A 194 20.55 8.13 13.78
N LYS A 195 19.22 8.21 13.79
CA LYS A 195 18.37 8.55 12.65
C LYS A 195 17.30 9.56 13.05
N LEU A 196 16.72 10.20 12.04
CA LEU A 196 15.68 11.20 12.19
C LEU A 196 14.34 10.61 11.76
N GLU A 197 13.36 10.65 12.67
CA GLU A 197 11.95 10.49 12.34
C GLU A 197 11.31 11.87 12.17
N ILE A 198 10.55 12.02 11.09
CA ILE A 198 9.89 13.27 10.72
C ILE A 198 8.40 13.00 10.63
N THR A 199 7.64 13.65 11.50
CA THR A 199 6.19 13.48 11.54
C THR A 199 5.46 14.80 11.32
N ASN A 200 4.36 14.74 10.57
CA ASN A 200 3.39 15.81 10.50
C ASN A 200 2.25 15.48 11.47
N SER A 201 2.12 16.28 12.53
CA SER A 201 1.03 16.18 13.50
C SER A 201 -0.16 16.99 12.99
N LEU A 202 -1.31 16.34 12.81
CA LEU A 202 -2.50 16.88 12.15
C LEU A 202 -3.77 16.52 12.92
N LYS A 203 -4.81 17.35 12.85
CA LYS A 203 -6.14 16.96 13.31
C LYS A 203 -6.75 15.92 12.38
N ILE A 204 -7.35 14.87 12.94
CA ILE A 204 -8.02 13.82 12.15
C ILE A 204 -9.26 14.35 11.45
N HIS A 205 -10.02 15.23 12.12
CA HIS A 205 -11.30 15.77 11.63
C HIS A 205 -11.27 16.19 10.16
N ASP A 206 -10.23 16.93 9.78
CA ASP A 206 -10.10 17.61 8.50
C ASP A 206 -8.66 17.57 7.94
N GLU A 207 -7.69 18.16 8.64
CA GLU A 207 -6.33 18.42 8.18
C GLU A 207 -5.63 17.16 7.63
N TYR A 208 -5.74 16.05 8.37
CA TYR A 208 -5.22 14.76 7.94
C TYR A 208 -5.94 14.22 6.70
N LEU A 209 -7.28 14.24 6.71
CA LEU A 209 -8.09 13.66 5.65
C LEU A 209 -7.98 14.43 4.34
N TRP A 210 -7.82 15.75 4.37
CA TRP A 210 -7.57 16.55 3.18
C TRP A 210 -6.27 16.16 2.46
N GLY A 211 -5.31 15.56 3.15
CA GLY A 211 -4.07 15.04 2.57
C GLY A 211 -4.09 13.58 2.12
N ILE A 212 -5.22 12.87 2.24
CA ILE A 212 -5.32 11.45 1.86
C ILE A 212 -5.47 11.28 0.35
N GLY A 213 -4.46 10.68 -0.28
CA GLY A 213 -4.33 10.45 -1.73
C GLY A 213 -4.68 9.04 -2.18
N GLU A 214 -5.68 8.38 -1.57
CA GLU A 214 -5.98 6.96 -1.83
C GLU A 214 -6.75 6.70 -3.12
N VAL A 215 -7.65 7.62 -3.50
CA VAL A 215 -8.47 7.52 -4.71
C VAL A 215 -8.39 8.82 -5.51
N PRO A 216 -8.57 8.79 -6.84
CA PRO A 216 -8.69 10.02 -7.66
C PRO A 216 -9.85 10.90 -7.19
N SER A 217 -9.62 12.21 -7.06
CA SER A 217 -10.67 13.15 -6.60
C SER A 217 -11.79 13.36 -7.62
N SER A 218 -11.61 12.86 -8.86
CA SER A 218 -12.63 12.91 -9.91
C SER A 218 -13.69 11.81 -9.79
N TRP A 219 -13.57 10.91 -8.81
CA TRP A 219 -14.53 9.84 -8.61
C TRP A 219 -15.89 10.36 -8.08
N PRO A 220 -16.97 9.57 -8.24
CA PRO A 220 -18.29 9.95 -7.75
C PRO A 220 -18.29 10.29 -6.25
N ALA A 221 -19.12 11.25 -5.86
CA ALA A 221 -19.18 11.78 -4.50
C ALA A 221 -19.31 10.69 -3.42
N ALA A 222 -20.22 9.72 -3.61
CA ALA A 222 -20.43 8.64 -2.65
C ALA A 222 -19.19 7.73 -2.47
N ALA A 223 -18.38 7.54 -3.51
CA ALA A 223 -17.13 6.79 -3.41
C ALA A 223 -16.06 7.59 -2.65
N LEU A 224 -15.97 8.91 -2.89
CA LEU A 224 -15.07 9.79 -2.15
C LEU A 224 -15.44 9.84 -0.66
N GLU A 225 -16.73 9.94 -0.35
CA GLU A 225 -17.25 9.96 1.02
C GLU A 225 -17.01 8.62 1.73
N ALA A 226 -17.27 7.49 1.06
CA ALA A 226 -16.95 6.16 1.60
C ALA A 226 -15.46 6.04 1.93
N GLN A 227 -14.58 6.50 1.02
CA GLN A 227 -13.14 6.52 1.26
C GLN A 227 -12.75 7.45 2.41
N ALA A 228 -13.35 8.64 2.53
CA ALA A 228 -13.08 9.57 3.62
C ALA A 228 -13.47 8.97 4.98
N ILE A 229 -14.66 8.36 5.08
CA ILE A 229 -15.13 7.69 6.29
C ILE A 229 -14.23 6.49 6.65
N ALA A 230 -13.89 5.64 5.68
CA ALA A 230 -13.00 4.50 5.89
C ALA A 230 -11.61 4.96 6.35
N SER A 231 -11.05 6.00 5.74
CA SER A 231 -9.75 6.57 6.10
C SER A 231 -9.76 7.21 7.49
N ARG A 232 -10.82 7.95 7.85
CA ARG A 232 -11.01 8.50 9.19
C ARG A 232 -11.05 7.40 10.25
N THR A 233 -11.85 6.37 9.98
CA THR A 233 -12.01 5.24 10.89
C THR A 233 -10.69 4.51 11.11
N TYR A 234 -9.90 4.33 10.04
CA TYR A 234 -8.57 3.72 10.12
C TYR A 234 -7.65 4.53 11.04
N ALA A 235 -7.58 5.84 10.83
CA ALA A 235 -6.79 6.74 11.67
C ALA A 235 -7.19 6.67 13.16
N LEU A 236 -8.49 6.71 13.44
CA LEU A 236 -9.02 6.58 14.82
C LEU A 236 -8.72 5.22 15.44
N ASN A 237 -8.71 4.14 14.65
CA ASN A 237 -8.33 2.82 15.13
C ASN A 237 -6.84 2.75 15.54
N LYS A 238 -5.97 3.57 14.95
CA LYS A 238 -4.52 3.63 15.23
C LYS A 238 -4.12 4.67 16.28
N ILE A 239 -5.02 5.58 16.65
CA ILE A 239 -4.65 6.82 17.36
C ILE A 239 -4.06 6.59 18.76
N ASN A 240 -4.43 5.51 19.43
CA ASN A 240 -3.99 5.22 20.80
C ASN A 240 -2.57 4.64 20.89
N THR A 241 -1.93 4.37 19.75
CA THR A 241 -0.58 3.79 19.72
C THR A 241 0.35 4.66 18.88
N VAL A 242 1.36 5.24 19.52
CA VAL A 242 2.51 5.83 18.83
C VAL A 242 3.60 4.76 18.74
N LYS A 243 3.88 4.30 17.52
CA LYS A 243 4.91 3.30 17.23
C LYS A 243 6.28 3.91 17.52
N LYS A 244 7.09 3.24 18.36
CA LYS A 244 8.40 3.76 18.80
C LYS A 244 9.40 3.88 17.64
N ASP A 245 9.26 2.98 16.69
CA ASP A 245 10.09 2.75 15.51
C ASP A 245 9.96 3.87 14.45
N CYS A 246 8.83 4.55 14.35
CA CYS A 246 8.63 5.71 13.46
C CYS A 246 8.23 7.00 14.17
N ASP A 247 8.09 6.94 15.51
CA ASP A 247 7.52 8.00 16.33
C ASP A 247 6.13 8.50 15.84
N CYS A 248 5.34 7.58 15.28
CA CYS A 248 4.14 7.90 14.51
C CYS A 248 2.98 6.96 14.84
N ASN A 249 1.75 7.42 14.58
CA ASN A 249 0.59 6.54 14.54
C ASN A 249 0.54 5.78 13.21
N VAL A 250 0.76 6.51 12.12
CA VAL A 250 0.68 6.00 10.74
C VAL A 250 1.84 6.51 9.88
N TYR A 251 2.27 5.70 8.91
CA TYR A 251 3.15 6.12 7.82
C TYR A 251 2.35 6.83 6.72
N ALA A 252 2.97 7.79 6.04
CA ALA A 252 2.39 8.47 4.87
C ALA A 252 2.36 7.61 3.59
N THR A 253 2.76 6.34 3.67
CA THR A 253 2.90 5.44 2.52
C THR A 253 1.85 4.34 2.55
N THR A 254 1.83 3.49 1.51
CA THR A 254 0.97 2.30 1.44
C THR A 254 1.22 1.27 2.55
N ALA A 255 2.19 1.49 3.45
CA ALA A 255 2.31 0.71 4.68
C ALA A 255 1.13 0.95 5.64
N ASP A 256 0.56 2.16 5.65
CA ASP A 256 -0.66 2.49 6.40
C ASP A 256 -1.68 3.16 5.48
N GLN A 257 -1.52 4.46 5.18
CA GLN A 257 -2.38 5.21 4.25
C GLN A 257 -1.53 6.18 3.41
N ASN A 258 -1.84 6.29 2.12
CA ASN A 258 -1.17 7.20 1.20
C ASN A 258 -1.52 8.66 1.54
N PHE A 259 -0.66 9.31 2.31
CA PHE A 259 -0.79 10.72 2.69
C PHE A 259 0.17 11.56 1.84
N VAL A 260 -0.39 12.43 1.02
CA VAL A 260 0.34 13.26 0.04
C VAL A 260 0.35 14.74 0.40
N GLY A 261 -0.14 15.08 1.60
CA GLY A 261 -0.21 16.45 2.10
C GLY A 261 -1.10 17.35 1.24
N TYR A 262 -0.71 18.61 1.13
CA TYR A 262 -1.48 19.66 0.45
C TYR A 262 -1.74 19.37 -1.04
N SER A 263 -0.89 18.54 -1.67
CA SER A 263 -1.02 18.23 -3.10
C SER A 263 -2.38 17.66 -3.48
N LYS A 264 -3.06 16.96 -2.55
CA LYS A 264 -4.38 16.38 -2.73
C LYS A 264 -5.49 17.44 -2.82
N GLU A 265 -5.54 18.32 -1.83
CA GLU A 265 -6.52 19.42 -1.81
C GLU A 265 -6.25 20.41 -2.94
N SER A 266 -4.97 20.65 -3.27
CA SER A 266 -4.57 21.58 -4.32
C SER A 266 -4.63 20.99 -5.74
N GLU A 267 -5.14 19.77 -5.93
CA GLU A 267 -5.35 19.19 -7.26
C GLU A 267 -6.21 20.14 -8.09
N ALA A 268 -5.72 20.52 -9.28
CA ALA A 268 -6.48 21.36 -10.19
C ALA A 268 -7.81 20.71 -10.54
N ILE A 269 -8.89 21.50 -10.50
CA ILE A 269 -10.28 21.11 -10.81
C ILE A 269 -10.91 20.18 -9.75
N TYR A 270 -10.24 19.11 -9.35
CA TYR A 270 -10.87 18.03 -8.58
C TYR A 270 -10.56 18.04 -7.07
N GLY A 271 -9.52 18.74 -6.60
CA GLY A 271 -9.17 18.76 -5.17
C GLY A 271 -10.31 19.30 -4.29
N ILE A 272 -11.11 20.23 -4.84
CA ILE A 272 -12.33 20.74 -4.19
C ILE A 272 -13.38 19.66 -3.93
N LEU A 273 -13.48 18.65 -4.81
CA LEU A 273 -14.44 17.54 -4.64
C LEU A 273 -14.05 16.63 -3.49
N TRP A 274 -12.75 16.34 -3.35
CA TRP A 274 -12.23 15.58 -2.21
C TRP A 274 -12.46 16.33 -0.90
N LYS A 275 -12.08 17.61 -0.84
CA LYS A 275 -12.30 18.45 0.34
C LYS A 275 -13.78 18.52 0.74
N ALA A 276 -14.66 18.65 -0.25
CA ALA A 276 -16.10 18.66 -0.03
C ALA A 276 -16.62 17.30 0.46
N ALA A 277 -16.08 16.17 -0.03
CA ALA A 277 -16.43 14.84 0.48
C ALA A 277 -16.04 14.67 1.95
N VAL A 278 -14.83 15.08 2.34
CA VAL A 278 -14.41 15.08 3.76
C VAL A 278 -15.40 15.91 4.59
N THR A 279 -15.70 17.13 4.15
CA THR A 279 -16.62 18.06 4.83
C THR A 279 -18.05 17.50 4.96
N ARG A 280 -18.60 16.88 3.92
CA ARG A 280 -19.96 16.29 3.96
C ARG A 280 -20.08 15.09 4.91
N THR A 281 -18.96 14.49 5.29
CA THR A 281 -18.93 13.39 6.26
C THR A 281 -18.69 13.85 7.69
N SER A 282 -18.45 15.14 7.91
CA SER A 282 -18.45 15.77 9.24
C SER A 282 -19.89 16.07 9.65
N SER A 283 -20.25 15.74 10.89
CA SER A 283 -21.58 16.04 11.44
C SER A 283 -21.62 17.43 12.07
N ASP A 284 -20.53 17.80 12.76
CA ASP A 284 -20.31 19.13 13.35
C ASP A 284 -18.81 19.41 13.45
N SER A 285 -18.40 20.45 14.21
CA SER A 285 -17.00 20.84 14.39
C SER A 285 -16.13 19.85 15.18
N SER A 286 -16.72 18.80 15.73
CA SER A 286 -16.10 17.87 16.69
C SER A 286 -16.45 16.40 16.47
N THR A 287 -17.44 16.11 15.62
CA THR A 287 -17.89 14.75 15.32
C THR A 287 -18.05 14.53 13.81
N SER A 288 -17.78 13.30 13.38
CA SER A 288 -17.87 12.88 11.98
C SER A 288 -18.33 11.42 11.87
N LEU A 289 -18.77 11.06 10.66
CA LEU A 289 -19.13 9.69 10.33
C LEU A 289 -17.90 8.77 10.32
N ILE A 290 -18.03 7.64 11.00
CA ILE A 290 -17.06 6.55 11.09
C ILE A 290 -17.75 5.20 10.89
N VAL A 291 -17.01 4.17 10.49
CA VAL A 291 -17.47 2.77 10.56
C VAL A 291 -17.23 2.25 11.97
N SER A 292 -18.29 1.81 12.65
CA SER A 292 -18.24 1.33 14.02
C SER A 292 -18.57 -0.14 14.13
N TYR A 293 -17.81 -0.84 14.98
CA TYR A 293 -18.13 -2.18 15.43
C TYR A 293 -18.10 -2.19 16.97
N ASN A 294 -19.20 -2.58 17.61
CA ASN A 294 -19.36 -2.52 19.06
C ASN A 294 -19.03 -1.13 19.65
N ASN A 295 -19.52 -0.05 19.02
CA ASN A 295 -19.30 1.34 19.42
C ASN A 295 -17.84 1.80 19.46
N LYS A 296 -16.96 1.11 18.71
CA LYS A 296 -15.54 1.48 18.55
C LYS A 296 -15.21 1.63 17.06
N PRO A 297 -14.24 2.49 16.69
CA PRO A 297 -13.74 2.57 15.31
C PRO A 297 -13.32 1.19 14.79
N ALA A 298 -13.97 0.75 13.72
CA ALA A 298 -13.70 -0.54 13.09
C ALA A 298 -12.33 -0.55 12.39
N ALA A 299 -11.78 -1.74 12.17
CA ALA A 299 -10.61 -1.93 11.33
C ALA A 299 -11.03 -1.83 9.84
N THR A 300 -10.90 -0.64 9.26
CA THR A 300 -11.34 -0.34 7.89
C THR A 300 -10.21 -0.46 6.88
N TYR A 301 -9.72 -1.68 6.65
CA TYR A 301 -8.78 -1.92 5.54
C TYR A 301 -9.49 -1.72 4.20
N PHE A 302 -8.76 -1.21 3.21
CA PHE A 302 -9.23 -1.01 1.86
C PHE A 302 -8.06 -1.18 0.88
N PHE A 303 -8.40 -1.46 -0.37
CA PHE A 303 -7.42 -1.74 -1.42
C PHE A 303 -8.02 -1.45 -2.79
N SER A 304 -7.20 -1.44 -3.83
CA SER A 304 -7.63 -0.96 -5.15
C SER A 304 -8.72 -1.82 -5.81
N SER A 305 -8.46 -3.10 -6.09
CA SER A 305 -9.34 -3.93 -6.92
C SER A 305 -9.35 -5.41 -6.51
N SER A 306 -10.52 -6.04 -6.43
CA SER A 306 -10.71 -7.35 -5.79
C SER A 306 -10.76 -8.57 -6.70
N ALA A 307 -10.62 -8.40 -8.02
CA ALA A 307 -10.72 -9.50 -8.98
C ALA A 307 -12.04 -10.29 -8.89
N GLY A 308 -13.13 -9.61 -8.53
CA GLY A 308 -14.48 -10.16 -8.45
C GLY A 308 -14.95 -10.49 -7.04
N ALA A 309 -14.06 -10.59 -6.05
CA ALA A 309 -14.45 -10.79 -4.65
C ALA A 309 -13.36 -10.36 -3.66
N THR A 310 -13.78 -9.76 -2.55
CA THR A 310 -12.89 -9.48 -1.42
C THR A 310 -12.54 -10.77 -0.66
N GLN A 311 -11.60 -10.70 0.27
CA GLN A 311 -11.00 -11.85 0.94
C GLN A 311 -11.35 -11.85 2.43
N ASN A 312 -11.48 -13.05 3.00
CA ASN A 312 -11.57 -13.20 4.45
C ASN A 312 -10.21 -12.89 5.08
N VAL A 313 -10.20 -12.02 6.11
CA VAL A 313 -8.96 -11.65 6.80
C VAL A 313 -8.20 -12.87 7.37
N THR A 314 -8.95 -13.87 7.85
CA THR A 314 -8.44 -15.14 8.40
C THR A 314 -7.57 -15.90 7.41
N GLU A 315 -7.85 -15.76 6.10
CA GLU A 315 -7.15 -16.50 5.03
C GLU A 315 -5.99 -15.71 4.43
N VAL A 316 -5.95 -14.38 4.61
CA VAL A 316 -4.89 -13.51 4.08
C VAL A 316 -3.83 -13.20 5.14
N TRP A 317 -4.25 -12.80 6.34
CA TRP A 317 -3.35 -12.37 7.42
C TRP A 317 -3.48 -13.21 8.70
N GLY A 318 -4.44 -14.13 8.75
CA GLY A 318 -4.80 -14.81 9.99
C GLY A 318 -5.63 -13.93 10.91
N GLY A 319 -5.77 -14.36 12.18
CA GLY A 319 -6.64 -13.70 13.15
C GLY A 319 -8.12 -13.78 12.77
N THR A 320 -9.00 -13.13 13.53
CA THR A 320 -10.44 -13.05 13.21
C THR A 320 -10.95 -11.64 13.49
N ILE A 321 -11.48 -11.00 12.45
CA ILE A 321 -12.21 -9.74 12.55
C ILE A 321 -13.56 -9.98 11.87
N PRO A 322 -14.68 -10.08 12.62
CA PRO A 322 -15.93 -10.65 12.12
C PRO A 322 -16.51 -10.00 10.86
N TYR A 323 -16.27 -8.70 10.68
CA TYR A 323 -16.77 -7.91 9.55
C TYR A 323 -15.78 -7.80 8.38
N LEU A 324 -14.61 -8.43 8.46
CA LEU A 324 -13.64 -8.48 7.35
C LEU A 324 -13.70 -9.83 6.65
N THR A 325 -14.83 -10.05 6.01
CA THR A 325 -15.17 -11.26 5.25
C THR A 325 -15.21 -10.98 3.76
N GLY A 326 -14.99 -12.01 2.96
CA GLY A 326 -15.11 -11.94 1.52
C GLY A 326 -16.56 -11.69 1.08
N VAL A 327 -16.77 -10.61 0.31
CA VAL A 327 -18.02 -10.30 -0.39
C VAL A 327 -17.77 -10.28 -1.89
N LEU A 328 -18.82 -10.53 -2.68
CA LEU A 328 -18.73 -10.39 -4.13
C LEU A 328 -18.43 -8.94 -4.51
N ASP A 329 -17.79 -8.73 -5.65
CA ASP A 329 -17.45 -7.40 -6.12
C ASP A 329 -17.36 -7.40 -7.65
N PRO A 330 -18.50 -7.61 -8.34
CA PRO A 330 -18.56 -7.72 -9.79
C PRO A 330 -18.08 -6.45 -10.51
N TRP A 331 -18.16 -5.29 -9.87
CA TRP A 331 -17.69 -4.02 -10.43
C TRP A 331 -16.19 -4.00 -10.68
N SER A 332 -15.40 -4.73 -9.88
CA SER A 332 -13.96 -4.88 -10.13
C SER A 332 -13.66 -5.71 -11.39
N LEU A 333 -14.66 -6.41 -11.93
CA LEU A 333 -14.57 -7.12 -13.20
C LEU A 333 -15.06 -6.28 -14.40
N ASP A 334 -15.48 -5.04 -14.21
CA ASP A 334 -15.90 -4.17 -15.31
C ASP A 334 -14.67 -3.54 -16.00
N THR A 335 -14.52 -3.77 -17.31
CA THR A 335 -13.38 -3.28 -18.10
C THR A 335 -13.36 -1.76 -18.28
N LYS A 336 -14.50 -1.09 -18.19
CA LYS A 336 -14.62 0.37 -18.29
C LYS A 336 -14.28 1.03 -16.95
N ILE A 337 -14.71 0.42 -15.83
CA ILE A 337 -14.45 0.95 -14.48
C ILE A 337 -13.02 0.60 -14.05
N ASN A 338 -12.52 -0.58 -14.40
CA ASN A 338 -11.24 -1.15 -13.99
C ASN A 338 -10.33 -1.58 -15.16
N PRO A 339 -10.03 -0.71 -16.13
CA PRO A 339 -9.30 -1.11 -17.34
C PRO A 339 -7.90 -1.66 -17.06
N ARG A 340 -7.28 -1.27 -15.94
CA ARG A 340 -5.88 -1.58 -15.62
C ARG A 340 -5.70 -2.90 -14.86
N TYR A 341 -6.69 -3.29 -14.06
CA TYR A 341 -6.58 -4.44 -13.16
C TYR A 341 -7.76 -5.40 -13.25
N TYR A 342 -8.65 -5.22 -14.22
CA TYR A 342 -9.60 -6.26 -14.61
C TYR A 342 -8.85 -7.56 -14.94
N ILE A 343 -7.81 -7.45 -15.77
CA ILE A 343 -6.82 -8.50 -16.06
C ILE A 343 -5.45 -7.82 -16.18
N TRP A 344 -4.40 -8.52 -15.78
CA TRP A 344 -3.02 -8.13 -16.00
C TRP A 344 -2.15 -9.35 -16.30
N GLN A 345 -1.05 -9.13 -17.02
CA GLN A 345 0.02 -10.11 -17.20
C GLN A 345 1.33 -9.52 -16.71
N ARG A 346 2.11 -10.29 -15.96
CA ARG A 346 3.43 -9.90 -15.46
C ARG A 346 4.43 -11.03 -15.60
N GLU A 347 5.66 -10.66 -15.87
CA GLU A 347 6.79 -11.58 -15.93
C GLU A 347 7.68 -11.35 -14.72
N LEU A 348 8.14 -12.46 -14.12
CA LEU A 348 9.17 -12.45 -13.09
C LEU A 348 10.42 -13.11 -13.65
N SER A 349 11.58 -12.48 -13.44
CA SER A 349 12.86 -13.10 -13.75
C SER A 349 13.12 -14.29 -12.82
N GLN A 350 13.97 -15.21 -13.25
CA GLN A 350 14.52 -16.27 -12.38
C GLN A 350 15.03 -15.67 -11.06
N SER A 351 15.86 -14.63 -11.12
CA SER A 351 16.43 -14.00 -9.92
C SER A 351 15.37 -13.48 -8.94
N ALA A 352 14.27 -12.89 -9.43
CA ALA A 352 13.17 -12.43 -8.59
C ALA A 352 12.42 -13.60 -7.94
N MET A 353 12.17 -14.67 -8.70
CA MET A 353 11.54 -15.90 -8.19
C MET A 353 12.41 -16.59 -7.13
N ALA A 354 13.68 -16.86 -7.43
CA ALA A 354 14.66 -17.40 -6.49
C ALA A 354 14.73 -16.58 -5.21
N SER A 355 14.86 -15.25 -5.33
CA SER A 355 14.94 -14.34 -4.18
C SER A 355 13.65 -14.36 -3.35
N ALA A 356 12.49 -14.47 -3.97
CA ALA A 356 11.22 -14.56 -3.25
C ALA A 356 11.16 -15.80 -2.34
N PHE A 357 11.56 -16.95 -2.87
CA PHE A 357 11.55 -18.23 -2.15
C PHE A 357 12.79 -18.48 -1.29
N GLY A 358 13.86 -17.67 -1.42
CA GLY A 358 15.14 -17.94 -0.76
C GLY A 358 15.84 -19.19 -1.30
N LEU A 359 15.64 -19.48 -2.59
CA LEU A 359 16.23 -20.62 -3.29
C LEU A 359 17.38 -20.16 -4.20
N PRO A 360 18.34 -21.04 -4.55
CA PRO A 360 19.41 -20.70 -5.49
C PRO A 360 18.88 -20.43 -6.91
N ASP A 361 17.87 -21.20 -7.31
CA ASP A 361 17.11 -21.08 -8.54
C ASP A 361 15.70 -21.67 -8.35
N VAL A 362 14.83 -21.45 -9.32
CA VAL A 362 13.50 -22.08 -9.39
C VAL A 362 13.40 -22.81 -10.72
N ILE A 363 13.13 -24.12 -10.68
CA ILE A 363 12.85 -24.92 -11.88
C ILE A 363 11.35 -25.10 -12.11
N SER A 364 10.56 -25.11 -11.04
CA SER A 364 9.10 -25.22 -11.09
C SER A 364 8.46 -24.61 -9.85
N TYR A 365 7.19 -24.23 -9.98
CA TYR A 365 6.35 -23.79 -8.87
C TYR A 365 4.97 -24.42 -8.97
N GLN A 366 4.24 -24.43 -7.86
CA GLN A 366 2.88 -24.96 -7.78
C GLN A 366 2.03 -24.11 -6.81
N VAL A 367 0.82 -23.75 -7.23
CA VAL A 367 -0.21 -23.24 -6.32
C VAL A 367 -0.73 -24.40 -5.47
N LEU A 368 -0.49 -24.32 -4.15
CA LEU A 368 -0.85 -25.37 -3.20
C LEU A 368 -2.31 -25.27 -2.76
N SER A 369 -2.83 -24.05 -2.60
CA SER A 369 -4.21 -23.82 -2.17
C SER A 369 -4.69 -22.42 -2.55
N ARG A 370 -6.01 -22.26 -2.59
CA ARG A 370 -6.70 -20.98 -2.79
C ARG A 370 -7.60 -20.66 -1.59
N THR A 371 -7.87 -19.39 -1.37
CA THR A 371 -8.86 -18.94 -0.36
C THR A 371 -10.27 -19.34 -0.79
N LYS A 372 -11.24 -19.26 0.13
CA LYS A 372 -12.66 -19.51 -0.19
C LYS A 372 -13.16 -18.66 -1.37
N THR A 373 -12.64 -17.45 -1.52
CA THR A 373 -13.04 -16.56 -2.61
C THR A 373 -12.19 -16.71 -3.86
N GLY A 374 -11.06 -17.43 -3.83
CA GLY A 374 -10.36 -17.92 -5.03
C GLY A 374 -8.93 -17.39 -5.25
N SER A 375 -8.44 -16.49 -4.39
CA SER A 375 -7.07 -15.99 -4.50
C SER A 375 -6.05 -17.03 -4.03
N VAL A 376 -4.80 -16.96 -4.50
CA VAL A 376 -3.75 -17.89 -4.07
C VAL A 376 -3.45 -17.70 -2.59
N ARG A 377 -3.64 -18.75 -1.80
CA ARG A 377 -3.38 -18.76 -0.35
C ARG A 377 -1.98 -19.27 -0.05
N ALA A 378 -1.53 -20.31 -0.74
CA ALA A 378 -0.19 -20.87 -0.59
C ALA A 378 0.39 -21.31 -1.94
N ILE A 379 1.70 -21.14 -2.08
CA ILE A 379 2.48 -21.46 -3.28
C ILE A 379 3.83 -22.06 -2.85
N SER A 380 4.33 -23.04 -3.58
CA SER A 380 5.67 -23.60 -3.40
C SER A 380 6.50 -23.56 -4.67
N ALA A 381 7.82 -23.58 -4.51
CA ALA A 381 8.78 -23.73 -5.59
C ALA A 381 9.84 -24.77 -5.24
N ILE A 382 10.46 -25.34 -6.28
CA ILE A 382 11.55 -26.31 -6.17
C ILE A 382 12.74 -25.80 -7.00
N SER A 383 13.96 -25.97 -6.48
CA SER A 383 15.23 -25.62 -7.12
C SER A 383 15.83 -26.80 -7.90
N SER A 384 16.82 -26.53 -8.75
CA SER A 384 17.57 -27.59 -9.46
C SER A 384 18.34 -28.52 -8.51
N THR A 385 18.62 -28.05 -7.30
CA THR A 385 19.25 -28.83 -6.22
C THR A 385 18.27 -29.70 -5.41
N GLY A 386 16.98 -29.69 -5.76
CA GLY A 386 15.93 -30.44 -5.06
C GLY A 386 15.46 -29.79 -3.75
N LYS A 387 15.95 -28.58 -3.41
CA LYS A 387 15.42 -27.82 -2.27
C LYS A 387 14.06 -27.25 -2.63
N SER A 388 13.15 -27.23 -1.67
CA SER A 388 11.82 -26.65 -1.84
C SER A 388 11.53 -25.62 -0.76
N ALA A 389 10.69 -24.65 -1.10
CA ALA A 389 10.20 -23.63 -0.17
C ALA A 389 8.74 -23.32 -0.47
N ALA A 390 7.98 -23.04 0.58
CA ALA A 390 6.58 -22.61 0.48
C ALA A 390 6.39 -21.23 1.11
N LEU A 391 5.50 -20.45 0.52
CA LEU A 391 5.11 -19.12 1.00
C LEU A 391 3.58 -19.03 1.03
N SER A 392 3.06 -18.14 1.88
CA SER A 392 1.70 -17.65 1.66
C SER A 392 1.67 -16.82 0.36
N GLY A 393 0.51 -16.77 -0.29
CA GLY A 393 0.32 -15.96 -1.49
C GLY A 393 0.65 -14.48 -1.25
N GLU A 394 0.31 -13.96 -0.07
CA GLU A 394 0.59 -12.57 0.31
C GLU A 394 2.09 -12.29 0.46
N VAL A 395 2.84 -13.20 1.11
CA VAL A 395 4.30 -13.06 1.22
C VAL A 395 4.94 -13.13 -0.16
N PHE A 396 4.47 -14.06 -1.02
CA PHE A 396 4.95 -14.15 -2.39
C PHE A 396 4.69 -12.86 -3.17
N ARG A 397 3.43 -12.37 -3.20
CA ARG A 397 3.04 -11.09 -3.83
C ARG A 397 3.90 -9.93 -3.34
N SER A 398 4.11 -9.80 -2.03
CA SER A 398 4.89 -8.70 -1.44
C SER A 398 6.36 -8.73 -1.87
N LYS A 399 6.96 -9.93 -1.94
CA LYS A 399 8.36 -10.11 -2.37
C LYS A 399 8.54 -9.92 -3.89
N THR A 400 7.58 -10.36 -4.70
CA THR A 400 7.65 -10.30 -6.17
C THR A 400 7.07 -9.02 -6.77
N LYS A 401 6.38 -8.21 -5.97
CA LYS A 401 5.66 -7.00 -6.40
C LYS A 401 4.58 -7.28 -7.45
N LEU A 402 4.05 -8.51 -7.49
CA LEU A 402 2.87 -8.79 -8.29
C LEU A 402 1.69 -7.93 -7.81
N PRO A 403 0.77 -7.54 -8.71
CA PRO A 403 -0.38 -6.70 -8.38
C PRO A 403 -1.26 -7.23 -7.24
N SER A 404 -1.52 -8.53 -7.20
CA SER A 404 -2.43 -9.18 -6.25
C SER A 404 -2.03 -10.65 -6.03
N THR A 405 -2.74 -11.36 -5.15
CA THR A 405 -2.68 -12.83 -5.02
C THR A 405 -3.60 -13.57 -5.99
N TRP A 406 -4.31 -12.85 -6.86
CA TRP A 406 -5.18 -13.41 -7.88
C TRP A 406 -4.38 -13.60 -9.17
N PHE A 407 -3.56 -14.64 -9.19
CA PHE A 407 -2.74 -15.01 -10.33
C PHE A 407 -2.86 -16.51 -10.60
N ASP A 408 -2.16 -16.95 -11.65
CA ASP A 408 -2.28 -18.29 -12.20
C ASP A 408 -3.75 -18.54 -12.63
N LEU A 409 -4.32 -17.50 -13.24
CA LEU A 409 -5.64 -17.53 -13.86
C LEU A 409 -5.49 -18.01 -15.31
N PRO A 410 -6.49 -18.70 -15.86
CA PRO A 410 -6.51 -19.01 -17.29
C PRO A 410 -6.39 -17.74 -18.13
N THR A 411 -5.63 -17.81 -19.21
CA THR A 411 -5.53 -16.76 -20.22
C THR A 411 -6.90 -16.46 -20.82
N PRO A 412 -7.14 -15.25 -21.36
CA PRO A 412 -8.37 -14.96 -22.09
C PRO A 412 -8.68 -15.99 -23.19
N ALA A 413 -7.67 -16.47 -23.91
CA ALA A 413 -7.84 -17.52 -24.91
C ALA A 413 -8.30 -18.86 -24.31
N GLU A 414 -7.79 -19.23 -23.13
CA GLU A 414 -8.27 -20.42 -22.39
C GLU A 414 -9.68 -20.19 -21.82
N ILE A 415 -10.03 -18.97 -21.40
CA ILE A 415 -11.39 -18.64 -20.95
C ILE A 415 -12.37 -18.68 -22.12
N ASP A 416 -12.03 -18.12 -23.28
CA ASP A 416 -12.87 -18.11 -24.47
C ASP A 416 -13.07 -19.55 -25.00
N ALA A 417 -12.02 -20.38 -24.99
CA ALA A 417 -12.12 -21.80 -25.32
C ALA A 417 -13.00 -22.60 -24.33
N LEU A 418 -13.14 -22.13 -23.09
CA LEU A 418 -14.06 -22.70 -22.08
C LEU A 418 -15.47 -22.09 -22.15
N ALA A 419 -15.62 -20.86 -22.67
CA ALA A 419 -16.89 -20.16 -22.79
C ALA A 419 -17.82 -20.81 -23.84
N ASP A 420 -17.26 -21.45 -24.86
CA ASP A 420 -18.00 -22.27 -25.83
C ASP A 420 -18.68 -23.50 -25.19
N ILE A 421 -18.38 -23.82 -23.93
CA ILE A 421 -18.94 -24.96 -23.18
C ILE A 421 -20.03 -24.51 -22.17
N CYS A 422 -20.19 -23.20 -21.90
CA CYS A 422 -21.17 -22.69 -20.94
C CYS A 422 -22.02 -21.57 -21.52
N VAL A 423 -23.02 -21.94 -22.33
CA VAL A 423 -24.10 -21.03 -22.71
C VAL A 423 -25.24 -21.15 -21.70
N ILE A 424 -25.30 -20.24 -20.72
CA ILE A 424 -26.55 -19.93 -20.00
C ILE A 424 -27.01 -18.54 -20.48
N PRO A 425 -28.25 -18.36 -20.96
CA PRO A 425 -28.74 -17.05 -21.36
C PRO A 425 -28.77 -16.10 -20.14
N ASN A 426 -28.22 -14.90 -20.31
CA ASN A 426 -28.36 -13.72 -19.42
C ASN A 426 -27.52 -13.58 -18.14
N ARG A 427 -26.37 -14.23 -17.97
CA ARG A 427 -25.40 -13.82 -16.93
C ARG A 427 -23.94 -13.97 -17.37
N LYS A 428 -23.29 -12.85 -17.74
CA LYS A 428 -21.83 -12.78 -17.89
C LYS A 428 -21.20 -12.62 -16.50
N PHE A 429 -20.91 -13.72 -15.83
CA PHE A 429 -19.99 -13.73 -14.69
C PHE A 429 -18.83 -14.66 -15.01
N ILE A 430 -17.62 -14.12 -14.98
CA ILE A 430 -16.38 -14.88 -15.10
C ILE A 430 -16.08 -15.45 -13.70
N TYR A 431 -16.18 -16.78 -13.61
CA TYR A 431 -15.72 -17.67 -12.53
C TYR A 431 -16.45 -17.66 -11.18
N GLN A 432 -17.39 -18.61 -11.05
CA GLN A 432 -17.40 -19.54 -9.91
C GLN A 432 -17.48 -20.98 -10.43
N ARG A 433 -16.39 -21.73 -10.27
CA ARG A 433 -16.27 -23.16 -10.63
C ARG A 433 -16.96 -24.09 -9.62
N ASN A 434 -18.08 -23.66 -9.03
CA ASN A 434 -18.90 -24.46 -8.10
C ASN A 434 -20.40 -24.11 -8.16
N LEU A 435 -20.85 -23.41 -9.20
CA LEU A 435 -22.27 -23.26 -9.53
C LEU A 435 -22.47 -23.50 -11.03
N CYS A 436 -22.06 -24.70 -11.45
CA CYS A 436 -22.73 -25.47 -12.50
C CYS A 436 -23.21 -26.76 -11.84
#